data_AF-A0A0Q9XY42-F1
#
_entry.id   AF-A0A0Q9XY42-F1
#
_cell.length_a   1.000
_cell.length_b   1.000
_cell.length_c   1.000
_cell.angle_alpha   90.00
_cell.angle_beta   90.00
_cell.angle_gamma   90.00
#
_symmetry.space_group_name_H-M   'P 1'
#
loop_
_entity.id
_entity.type
_entity.pdbx_description
1 polymer ?
#
loop_
_entity_poly.entity_id
_entity_poly.type
_entity_poly.pdbx_seq_one_letter_code
_entity_poly.pdbx_strand_id
1 'polypeptide(L)'
;MTYPKRLSLLILLDSAIVLFSIYIGYFLLHPFSNFYTSKLLLMSSLILLGSHHLFAFLYRLYNKVWEYASVGELLSIAKAVTFSILTAAIAQYIAVGHVYWRVLFITWMLHILLIGGSRFSWRMVRDSLIKSKEEKRKTLIVGAG
;
A
#
# COMPACT_ATOMS: atom_id res chain seq x y z
N MET A 1 -17.93 -8.15 -10.37
CA MET A 1 -17.53 -6.74 -10.22
C MET A 1 -16.84 -6.28 -11.48
N THR A 2 -17.34 -5.22 -12.12
CA THR A 2 -16.71 -4.59 -13.30
C THR A 2 -15.33 -4.04 -12.93
N TYR A 3 -14.33 -4.23 -13.78
CA TYR A 3 -12.94 -3.78 -13.62
C TYR A 3 -12.76 -2.39 -12.96
N PRO A 4 -13.49 -1.32 -13.35
CA PRO A 4 -13.33 0.00 -12.73
C PRO A 4 -13.75 0.07 -11.26
N LYS A 5 -14.75 -0.72 -10.82
CA LYS A 5 -15.20 -0.72 -9.41
C LYS A 5 -14.20 -1.38 -8.47
N ARG A 6 -13.43 -2.36 -8.96
CA ARG A 6 -12.35 -2.99 -8.18
C ARG A 6 -11.19 -2.02 -7.99
N LEU A 7 -10.86 -1.26 -9.04
CA LEU A 7 -9.78 -0.29 -9.03
C LEU A 7 -10.06 0.86 -8.06
N SER A 8 -11.27 1.42 -8.08
CA SER A 8 -11.63 2.53 -7.19
C SER A 8 -11.62 2.13 -5.72
N LEU A 9 -12.11 0.94 -5.38
CA LEU A 9 -12.04 0.40 -4.01
C LEU A 9 -10.60 0.25 -3.53
N LEU A 10 -9.68 -0.11 -4.43
CA LEU A 10 -8.28 -0.31 -4.11
C LEU A 10 -7.56 0.99 -3.82
N ILE A 11 -7.78 1.99 -4.67
CA ILE A 11 -7.24 3.34 -4.49
C ILE A 11 -7.76 3.93 -3.17
N LEU A 12 -9.04 3.71 -2.86
CA LEU A 12 -9.67 4.20 -1.62
C LEU A 12 -9.11 3.49 -0.38
N LEU A 13 -8.92 2.17 -0.46
CA LEU A 13 -8.33 1.38 0.64
C LEU A 13 -6.86 1.74 0.87
N ASP A 14 -6.05 1.85 -0.19
CA ASP A 14 -4.64 2.28 -0.09
C ASP A 14 -4.56 3.71 0.51
N SER A 15 -5.45 4.62 0.10
CA SER A 15 -5.53 5.98 0.67
C SER A 15 -5.86 5.96 2.16
N ALA A 16 -6.83 5.13 2.58
CA ALA A 16 -7.19 4.98 3.98
C ALA A 16 -6.01 4.43 4.79
N ILE A 17 -5.31 3.41 4.28
CA ILE A 17 -4.13 2.82 4.92
C ILE A 17 -3.02 3.86 5.10
N VAL A 18 -2.73 4.65 4.07
CA VAL A 18 -1.69 5.71 4.12
C VAL A 18 -2.01 6.72 5.22
N LEU A 19 -3.25 7.19 5.27
CA LEU A 19 -3.71 8.11 6.31
C LEU A 19 -3.62 7.45 7.69
N PHE A 20 -4.19 6.27 7.89
CA PHE A 20 -4.15 5.59 9.19
C PHE A 20 -2.72 5.34 9.69
N SER A 21 -1.80 4.99 8.79
CA SER A 21 -0.41 4.66 9.15
C SER A 21 0.33 5.83 9.80
N ILE A 22 0.15 7.07 9.33
CA ILE A 22 0.84 8.23 9.93
C ILE A 22 0.29 8.58 11.30
N TYR A 23 -1.03 8.48 11.48
CA TYR A 23 -1.66 8.72 12.78
C TYR A 23 -1.29 7.64 13.80
N ILE A 24 -1.29 6.36 13.40
CA ILE A 24 -0.87 5.25 14.27
C ILE A 24 0.62 5.36 14.61
N GLY A 25 1.48 5.66 13.63
CA GLY A 25 2.91 5.79 13.86
C GLY A 25 3.25 6.93 14.83
N TYR A 26 2.53 8.04 14.75
CA TYR A 26 2.67 9.14 15.70
C TYR A 26 2.12 8.79 17.09
N PHE A 27 0.95 8.15 17.16
CA PHE A 27 0.34 7.70 18.42
C PHE A 27 1.27 6.76 19.19
N LEU A 28 1.97 5.85 18.49
CA LEU A 28 2.92 4.92 19.10
C LEU A 28 4.12 5.63 19.76
N LEU A 29 4.54 6.77 19.22
CA LEU A 29 5.70 7.53 19.69
C LEU A 29 5.33 8.58 20.75
N HIS A 30 4.13 9.17 20.68
CA HIS A 30 3.70 10.23 21.58
C HIS A 30 2.24 10.01 22.05
N PRO A 31 1.99 9.00 22.90
CA PRO A 31 0.64 8.61 23.31
C PRO A 31 -0.12 9.67 24.12
N PHE A 32 0.59 10.62 24.75
CA PHE A 32 0.00 11.66 25.62
C PHE A 32 0.00 13.08 25.02
N SER A 33 0.41 13.24 23.76
CA SER A 33 0.46 14.56 23.10
C SER A 33 -0.86 14.88 22.39
N ASN A 34 -1.26 16.15 22.31
CA ASN A 34 -2.48 16.57 21.59
C ASN A 34 -2.32 16.39 20.07
N PHE A 35 -2.64 15.20 19.56
CA PHE A 35 -2.47 14.77 18.17
C PHE A 35 -3.42 15.44 17.17
N TYR A 36 -4.54 16.03 17.62
CA TYR A 36 -5.50 16.71 16.76
C TYR A 36 -5.06 18.11 16.30
N THR A 37 -4.08 18.74 16.96
CA THR A 37 -3.76 20.18 16.76
C THR A 37 -2.47 20.42 15.96
N SER A 38 -1.70 19.38 15.66
CA SER A 38 -0.40 19.52 14.99
C SER A 38 -0.56 19.72 13.48
N LYS A 39 -0.55 20.99 13.04
CA LYS A 39 -0.47 21.41 11.61
C LYS A 39 0.59 20.63 10.81
N LEU A 40 1.70 20.28 11.46
CA LEU A 40 2.81 19.51 10.87
C LEU A 40 2.39 18.09 10.48
N LEU A 41 1.53 17.45 11.28
CA LEU A 41 1.05 16.09 11.03
C LEU A 41 0.06 16.07 9.87
N LEU A 42 -0.85 17.04 9.82
CA LEU A 42 -1.79 17.22 8.72
C LEU A 42 -1.05 17.50 7.40
N MET A 43 -0.07 18.41 7.40
CA MET A 43 0.79 18.66 6.23
C MET A 43 1.56 17.41 5.79
N SER A 44 2.18 16.68 6.72
CA SER A 44 2.91 15.45 6.40
C SER A 44 2.00 14.37 5.81
N SER A 45 0.76 14.26 6.32
CA SER A 45 -0.24 13.29 5.83
C SER A 45 -0.68 13.60 4.39
N LEU A 46 -0.91 14.86 4.05
CA LEU A 46 -1.29 15.28 2.69
C LEU A 46 -0.16 15.06 1.69
N ILE A 47 1.08 15.38 2.10
CA ILE A 47 2.28 15.14 1.28
C ILE A 47 2.48 13.65 1.06
N LEU A 48 2.33 12.83 2.10
CA LEU A 48 2.43 11.36 2.00
C LEU A 48 1.35 10.77 1.09
N LEU A 49 0.11 11.24 1.20
CA LEU A 49 -0.98 10.78 0.35
C LEU A 49 -0.74 11.17 -1.11
N GLY A 50 -0.34 12.41 -1.36
CA GLY A 50 -0.01 12.89 -2.71
C GLY A 50 1.18 12.16 -3.33
N SER A 51 2.27 11.99 -2.58
CA SER A 51 3.46 11.29 -3.06
C SER A 51 3.17 9.81 -3.31
N HIS A 52 2.42 9.15 -2.42
CA HIS A 52 2.03 7.76 -2.59
C HIS A 52 1.24 7.55 -3.88
N HIS A 53 0.22 8.36 -4.15
CA HIS A 53 -0.57 8.25 -5.39
C HIS A 53 0.26 8.54 -6.63
N LEU A 54 1.16 9.53 -6.57
CA LEU A 54 2.08 9.84 -7.67
C LEU A 54 2.99 8.63 -7.97
N PHE A 55 3.63 8.05 -6.96
CA PHE A 55 4.51 6.91 -7.14
C PHE A 55 3.73 5.64 -7.50
N ALA A 56 2.54 5.42 -6.96
CA ALA A 56 1.68 4.30 -7.32
C ALA A 56 1.24 4.38 -8.80
N PHE A 57 1.00 5.58 -9.32
CA PHE A 57 0.77 5.80 -10.75
C PHE A 57 2.02 5.53 -11.59
N LEU A 58 3.18 6.09 -11.20
CA LEU A 58 4.46 5.91 -11.90
C LEU A 58 4.89 4.44 -11.98
N TYR A 59 4.78 3.70 -10.87
CA TYR A 59 5.10 2.27 -10.81
C TYR A 59 3.97 1.37 -11.31
N ARG A 60 2.91 1.95 -11.89
CA ARG A 60 1.74 1.26 -12.45
C ARG A 60 1.15 0.22 -11.48
N LEU A 61 1.12 0.58 -10.20
CA LEU A 61 0.70 -0.30 -9.10
C LEU A 61 -0.77 -0.76 -9.21
N TYR A 62 -1.55 -0.02 -10.00
CA TYR A 62 -2.99 -0.21 -10.23
C TYR A 62 -3.33 -0.89 -11.57
N ASN A 63 -2.37 -0.99 -12.50
CA ASN A 63 -2.58 -1.60 -13.82
C ASN A 63 -2.18 -3.07 -13.89
N LYS A 64 -1.59 -3.64 -12.83
CA LYS A 64 -1.19 -5.04 -12.82
C LYS A 64 -2.35 -5.93 -12.36
N VAL A 65 -2.60 -6.99 -13.12
CA VAL A 65 -3.62 -7.98 -12.82
C VAL A 65 -3.16 -8.81 -11.63
N TRP A 66 -3.92 -8.75 -10.54
CA TRP A 66 -3.69 -9.42 -9.26
C TRP A 66 -3.56 -10.95 -9.33
N GLU A 67 -3.74 -11.53 -10.50
CA GLU A 67 -3.58 -12.96 -10.80
C GLU A 67 -2.12 -13.41 -10.80
N TYR A 68 -1.17 -12.48 -10.97
CA TYR A 68 0.27 -12.78 -11.02
C TYR A 68 1.10 -11.89 -10.09
N ALA A 69 0.63 -11.67 -8.86
CA ALA A 69 1.38 -10.93 -7.84
C ALA A 69 2.68 -11.66 -7.47
N SER A 70 3.71 -11.44 -8.27
CA SER A 70 5.06 -12.00 -8.10
C SER A 70 5.87 -11.10 -7.17
N VAL A 71 7.07 -11.56 -6.77
CA VAL A 71 8.06 -10.79 -5.99
C VAL A 71 8.30 -9.40 -6.60
N GLY A 72 8.18 -9.25 -7.92
CA GLY A 72 8.33 -7.97 -8.62
C GLY A 72 7.28 -6.91 -8.26
N GLU A 73 6.06 -7.30 -7.88
CA GLU A 73 5.04 -6.35 -7.40
C GLU A 73 5.36 -5.85 -5.99
N LEU A 74 5.77 -6.74 -5.09
CA LEU A 74 6.18 -6.36 -3.74
C LEU A 74 7.39 -5.40 -3.79
N LEU A 75 8.35 -5.65 -4.69
CA LEU A 75 9.46 -4.73 -4.95
C LEU A 75 9.00 -3.39 -5.52
N SER A 76 7.96 -3.37 -6.35
CA SER A 76 7.39 -2.12 -6.88
C SER A 76 6.73 -1.30 -5.77
N ILE A 77 5.99 -1.95 -4.87
CA ILE A 77 5.40 -1.32 -3.67
C ILE A 77 6.50 -0.77 -2.77
N ALA A 78 7.52 -1.58 -2.46
CA ALA A 78 8.63 -1.17 -1.61
C ALA A 78 9.37 0.06 -2.17
N LYS A 79 9.63 0.09 -3.49
CA LYS A 79 10.21 1.26 -4.17
C LYS A 79 9.30 2.48 -4.05
N ALA A 80 8.01 2.35 -4.40
CA ALA A 80 7.05 3.44 -4.32
C ALA A 80 6.96 4.05 -2.91
N VAL A 81 6.87 3.21 -1.88
CA VAL A 81 6.79 3.64 -0.48
C VAL A 81 8.10 4.29 -0.02
N THR A 82 9.24 3.72 -0.41
CA THR A 82 10.56 4.28 -0.05
C THR A 82 10.76 5.67 -0.65
N PHE A 83 10.42 5.86 -1.92
CA PHE A 83 10.47 7.19 -2.55
C PHE A 83 9.47 8.16 -1.91
N SER A 84 8.25 7.72 -1.60
CA SER A 84 7.24 8.55 -0.91
C SER A 84 7.76 9.10 0.43
N ILE A 85 8.44 8.26 1.21
CA ILE A 85 8.97 8.64 2.51
C ILE A 85 10.24 9.48 2.40
N LEU A 86 11.08 9.22 1.41
CA LEU A 86 12.22 10.09 1.14
C LEU A 86 11.75 11.51 0.75
N THR A 87 10.72 11.62 -0.09
CA THR A 87 10.11 12.91 -0.42
C THR A 87 9.52 13.58 0.81
N ALA A 88 8.83 12.84 1.68
CA ALA A 88 8.30 13.38 2.94
C ALA A 88 9.42 13.85 3.88
N ALA A 89 10.54 13.13 3.97
CA ALA A 89 11.70 13.52 4.76
C ALA A 89 12.32 14.84 4.27
N ILE A 90 12.52 14.97 2.95
CA ILE A 90 13.04 16.20 2.33
C ILE A 90 12.08 17.36 2.58
N ALA A 91 10.78 17.16 2.41
CA ALA A 91 9.78 18.19 2.66
C ALA A 91 9.76 18.63 4.13
N GLN A 92 9.88 17.69 5.08
CA GLN A 92 9.99 18.02 6.51
C GLN A 92 11.26 18.82 6.82
N TYR A 93 12.39 18.45 6.23
CA TYR A 93 13.64 19.17 6.39
C TYR A 93 13.54 20.62 5.89
N ILE A 94 12.96 20.84 4.71
CA ILE A 94 12.79 22.18 4.13
C ILE A 94 11.80 23.02 4.95
N ALA A 95 10.70 22.42 5.40
CA ALA A 95 9.62 23.17 6.08
C ALA A 95 9.92 23.49 7.55
N VAL A 96 10.64 22.62 8.26
CA VAL A 96 10.78 22.68 9.73
C VAL A 96 12.25 22.65 10.17
N GLY A 97 13.19 22.36 9.27
CA GLY A 97 14.63 22.22 9.60
C GLY A 97 14.99 20.93 10.32
N HIS A 98 14.00 20.12 10.70
CA HIS A 98 14.17 18.87 11.43
C HIS A 98 13.30 17.75 10.86
N VAL A 99 13.86 16.56 10.79
CA VAL A 99 13.19 15.35 10.28
C VAL A 99 12.88 14.41 11.43
N TYR A 100 11.61 14.00 11.55
CA TYR A 100 11.20 13.02 12.55
C TYR A 100 11.48 11.61 12.06
N TRP A 101 12.76 11.25 11.98
CA TRP A 101 13.23 9.96 11.44
C TRP A 101 12.53 8.75 12.05
N ARG A 102 12.29 8.76 13.37
CA ARG A 102 11.59 7.67 14.06
C ARG A 102 10.15 7.50 13.60
N VAL A 103 9.42 8.62 13.45
CA VAL A 103 8.05 8.62 12.94
C VAL A 103 8.04 8.10 11.51
N LEU A 104 8.91 8.65 10.65
CA LEU A 104 9.02 8.27 9.25
C LEU A 104 9.34 6.78 9.07
N PHE A 105 10.24 6.23 9.87
CA PHE A 105 10.60 4.82 9.83
C PHE A 105 9.43 3.91 10.22
N ILE A 106 8.69 4.25 11.28
CA ILE A 106 7.49 3.48 11.68
C ILE A 106 6.42 3.56 10.59
N THR A 107 6.18 4.75 10.01
CA THR A 107 5.26 4.88 8.86
C THR A 107 5.71 4.05 7.67
N TRP A 108 7.02 3.96 7.39
CA TRP A 108 7.56 3.15 6.29
C TRP A 108 7.23 1.67 6.48
N MET A 109 7.47 1.14 7.68
CA MET A 109 7.14 -0.24 8.01
C MET A 109 5.62 -0.49 7.92
N LEU A 110 4.81 0.40 8.50
CA LEU A 110 3.35 0.27 8.47
C LEU A 110 2.80 0.33 7.04
N HIS A 111 3.31 1.23 6.19
CA HIS A 111 2.89 1.32 4.80
C HIS A 111 3.20 0.04 4.02
N ILE A 112 4.42 -0.50 4.15
CA ILE A 112 4.79 -1.73 3.45
C ILE A 112 3.94 -2.91 3.95
N LEU A 113 3.75 -3.04 5.27
CA LEU A 113 3.00 -4.14 5.86
C LEU A 113 1.51 -4.06 5.56
N LEU A 114 0.90 -2.88 5.68
CA LEU A 114 -0.55 -2.73 5.48
C LEU A 114 -0.91 -2.79 3.99
N ILE A 115 -0.17 -2.11 3.12
CA ILE A 115 -0.43 -2.15 1.67
C ILE A 115 -0.07 -3.54 1.15
N GLY A 116 1.18 -3.99 1.38
CA GLY A 116 1.65 -5.31 0.92
C GLY A 116 0.82 -6.45 1.52
N GLY A 117 0.50 -6.39 2.81
CA GLY A 117 -0.29 -7.39 3.53
C GLY A 117 -1.76 -7.41 3.12
N SER A 118 -2.39 -6.26 2.88
CA SER A 118 -3.74 -6.18 2.31
C SER A 118 -3.78 -6.90 0.96
N ARG A 119 -2.80 -6.64 0.09
CA ARG A 119 -2.74 -7.27 -1.23
C ARG A 119 -2.51 -8.78 -1.16
N PHE A 120 -1.56 -9.18 -0.32
CA PHE A 120 -1.23 -10.58 -0.10
C PHE A 120 -2.40 -11.36 0.50
N SER A 121 -3.10 -10.77 1.49
CA SER A 121 -4.26 -11.39 2.13
C SER A 121 -5.41 -11.58 1.13
N TRP A 122 -5.68 -10.58 0.29
CA TRP A 122 -6.69 -10.72 -0.77
C TRP A 122 -6.34 -11.85 -1.75
N ARG A 123 -5.06 -12.00 -2.12
CA ARG A 123 -4.62 -13.14 -2.93
C ARG A 123 -4.86 -14.46 -2.20
N MET A 124 -4.45 -14.58 -0.95
CA MET A 124 -4.59 -15.82 -0.18
C MET A 124 -6.05 -16.24 -0.04
N VAL A 125 -6.94 -15.26 0.25
CA VAL A 125 -8.38 -15.47 0.30
C VAL A 125 -8.93 -15.86 -1.07
N ARG A 126 -8.49 -15.21 -2.16
CA ARG A 126 -8.93 -15.55 -3.52
C ARG A 126 -8.45 -16.94 -3.95
N ASP A 127 -7.17 -17.27 -3.77
CA ASP A 127 -6.61 -18.57 -4.14
C ASP A 127 -7.23 -19.71 -3.29
N SER A 128 -7.61 -19.43 -2.03
CA SER A 128 -8.28 -20.40 -1.17
C SER A 128 -9.76 -20.58 -1.53
N LEU A 129 -10.51 -19.49 -1.76
CA LEU A 129 -11.95 -19.56 -2.04
C LEU A 129 -12.29 -19.91 -3.50
N ILE A 130 -11.47 -19.47 -4.47
CA ILE A 130 -11.75 -19.69 -5.91
C ILE A 130 -11.25 -21.05 -6.41
N LYS A 131 -10.33 -21.72 -5.70
CA LYS A 131 -9.96 -23.13 -6.00
C LYS A 131 -11.10 -24.13 -5.77
N SER A 132 -12.22 -23.72 -5.16
CA SER A 132 -13.35 -24.60 -4.86
C SER A 132 -14.27 -24.90 -6.06
N LYS A 133 -14.04 -24.33 -7.26
CA LYS A 133 -14.99 -24.50 -8.39
C LYS A 133 -14.40 -24.69 -9.78
N GLU A 134 -13.15 -25.13 -9.90
CA GLU A 134 -12.79 -25.87 -11.11
C GLU A 134 -13.29 -27.31 -10.94
N GLU A 135 -14.52 -27.56 -11.41
CA GLU A 135 -14.87 -28.91 -11.87
C GLU A 135 -13.89 -29.27 -12.97
N LYS A 136 -12.74 -29.82 -12.59
CA LYS A 136 -11.82 -30.47 -13.53
C LYS A 136 -12.58 -31.63 -14.14
N ARG A 137 -13.19 -31.42 -15.30
CA ARG A 137 -13.73 -32.51 -16.11
C ARG A 137 -12.56 -33.43 -16.45
N LYS A 138 -12.71 -34.70 -16.09
CA LYS A 138 -11.73 -35.74 -16.47
C LYS A 138 -11.76 -35.85 -17.99
N THR A 139 -10.74 -35.33 -18.65
CA THR A 139 -10.55 -35.48 -20.09
C THR A 139 -9.56 -36.61 -20.33
N LEU A 140 -10.03 -37.71 -20.90
CA LEU A 140 -9.18 -38.79 -21.39
C LEU A 140 -8.86 -38.49 -22.86
N ILE A 141 -7.58 -38.33 -23.19
CA ILE A 141 -7.12 -38.23 -24.57
C ILE A 141 -6.68 -39.63 -25.00
N VAL A 142 -7.35 -40.19 -25.99
CA VAL A 142 -6.97 -41.46 -26.64
C VAL A 142 -6.53 -41.13 -28.06
N GLY A 143 -5.30 -41.50 -28.42
CA GLY A 143 -4.77 -41.29 -29.77
C GLY A 143 -4.21 -39.87 -30.01
N ALA A 144 -3.33 -39.40 -29.13
CA ALA A 144 -2.33 -38.42 -29.54
C ALA A 144 -1.20 -39.24 -30.17
N GLY A 145 -1.23 -39.36 -31.50
CA GLY A 145 -0.35 -40.24 -32.28
C GLY A 145 1.13 -40.12 -31.94
#